data_AF-A0A5C6W221-F1
#
_entry.id   AF-A0A5C6W221-F1
#
_cell.length_a   1.000
_cell.length_b   1.000
_cell.length_c   1.000
_cell.angle_alpha   90.00
_cell.angle_beta   90.00
_cell.angle_gamma   90.00
#
_symmetry.space_group_name_H-M   'P 1'
#
loop_
_entity.id
_entity.type
_entity.pdbx_description
1 polymer ?
#
loop_
_entity_poly.entity_id
_entity_poly.type
_entity_poly.pdbx_seq_one_letter_code
_entity_poly.pdbx_strand_id
1 'polypeptide(L)'
;MVINAMERIMKDLLDEYKNRLQLSCTCDECLDDILALTLNKTHPRYVTDSDKIMYVKAEFVDKQNMTSLFVKLAECAKIVSDKPTCKMTTKGE
;
A
#
# COMPACT_ATOMS: atom_id res chain seq x y z
N MET A 1 15.49 -11.72 13.02
CA MET A 1 15.22 -10.77 11.92
C MET A 1 14.08 -9.87 12.37
N VAL A 2 14.16 -8.56 12.17
CA VAL A 2 13.07 -7.63 12.52
C VAL A 2 12.39 -7.20 11.22
N ILE A 3 11.06 -7.25 11.17
CA ILE A 3 10.27 -6.92 9.96
C ILE A 3 9.04 -6.11 10.33
N ASN A 4 8.66 -5.14 9.50
CA ASN A 4 7.42 -4.39 9.66
C ASN A 4 6.25 -5.16 9.04
N ALA A 5 5.33 -5.66 9.87
CA ALA A 5 4.15 -6.40 9.42
C ALA A 5 3.27 -5.57 8.47
N MET A 6 3.28 -4.23 8.61
CA MET A 6 2.49 -3.35 7.74
C MET A 6 2.94 -3.38 6.28
N GLU A 7 4.21 -3.68 5.99
CA GLU A 7 4.70 -3.82 4.61
C GLU A 7 3.96 -4.94 3.88
N ARG A 8 3.79 -6.08 4.55
CA ARG A 8 3.06 -7.21 3.96
C ARG A 8 1.57 -6.94 3.85
N ILE A 9 0.97 -6.37 4.90
CA ILE A 9 -0.47 -6.07 4.93
C ILE A 9 -0.86 -5.06 3.84
N MET A 10 -0.08 -3.98 3.69
CA MET A 10 -0.34 -2.96 2.66
C MET A 10 -0.10 -3.48 1.25
N LYS A 11 0.92 -4.33 1.06
CA LYS A 11 1.17 -4.98 -0.24
C LYS A 11 0.00 -5.89 -0.63
N ASP A 12 -0.45 -6.76 0.28
CA ASP A 12 -1.60 -7.62 0.04
C ASP A 12 -2.85 -6.80 -0.30
N LEU A 13 -3.08 -5.69 0.41
CA LEU A 13 -4.21 -4.78 0.16
C LEU A 13 -4.09 -4.06 -1.20
N LEU A 14 -2.91 -3.59 -1.57
CA LEU A 14 -2.69 -2.99 -2.90
C LEU A 14 -2.93 -3.99 -4.01
N ASP A 15 -2.42 -5.22 -3.87
CA ASP A 15 -2.63 -6.26 -4.87
C ASP A 15 -4.12 -6.63 -5.04
N GLU A 16 -4.88 -6.65 -3.94
CA GLU A 16 -6.32 -6.91 -3.97
C GLU A 16 -7.10 -5.78 -4.66
N TYR A 17 -6.73 -4.52 -4.44
CA TYR A 17 -7.54 -3.36 -4.85
C TYR A 17 -6.97 -2.54 -6.01
N LYS A 18 -5.74 -2.78 -6.50
CA LYS A 18 -5.11 -1.97 -7.58
C LYS A 18 -5.99 -1.82 -8.83
N ASN A 19 -6.74 -2.86 -9.19
CA ASN A 19 -7.65 -2.84 -10.33
C ASN A 19 -8.92 -2.02 -10.10
N ARG A 20 -9.21 -1.62 -8.85
CA ARG A 20 -10.36 -0.80 -8.45
C ARG A 20 -9.99 0.65 -8.14
N LEU A 21 -8.70 0.95 -7.96
CA LEU A 21 -8.18 2.27 -7.57
C LEU A 21 -8.07 3.27 -8.73
N GLN A 22 -8.45 2.88 -9.96
CA GLN A 22 -8.39 3.73 -11.16
C GLN A 22 -7.01 4.39 -11.36
N LEU A 23 -5.94 3.60 -11.17
CA LEU A 23 -4.57 4.07 -11.27
C LEU A 23 -4.24 4.51 -12.70
N SER A 24 -3.55 5.64 -12.86
CA SER A 24 -3.07 6.11 -14.17
C SER A 24 -1.89 5.27 -14.70
N CYS A 25 -1.16 4.60 -13.81
CA CYS A 25 -0.07 3.70 -14.13
C CYS A 25 0.00 2.55 -13.10
N THR A 26 0.34 1.35 -13.55
CA THR A 26 0.47 0.14 -12.73
C THR A 26 1.87 -0.50 -12.81
N CYS A 27 2.87 0.25 -13.28
CA CYS A 27 4.26 -0.22 -13.27
C CYS A 27 4.80 -0.38 -11.84
N ASP A 28 5.83 -1.20 -11.68
CA ASP A 28 6.40 -1.50 -10.36
C ASP A 28 6.86 -0.22 -9.63
N GLU A 29 7.46 0.75 -10.33
CA GLU A 29 7.86 2.04 -9.75
C GLU A 29 6.66 2.79 -9.12
N CYS A 30 5.54 2.90 -9.84
CA CYS A 30 4.33 3.55 -9.32
C CYS A 30 3.71 2.78 -8.15
N LEU A 31 3.70 1.44 -8.20
CA LEU A 31 3.16 0.63 -7.11
C LEU A 31 4.02 0.74 -5.85
N ASP A 32 5.34 0.77 -6.01
CA ASP A 32 6.28 0.98 -4.91
C ASP A 32 6.17 2.39 -4.33
N ASP A 33 5.97 3.43 -5.15
CA ASP A 33 5.71 4.80 -4.68
C ASP A 33 4.42 4.88 -3.84
N ILE A 34 3.35 4.19 -4.26
CA ILE A 34 2.09 4.10 -3.51
C ILE A 34 2.33 3.44 -2.16
N LEU A 35 3.05 2.30 -2.13
CA LEU A 35 3.39 1.60 -0.89
C LEU A 35 4.25 2.45 0.02
N ALA A 36 5.28 3.11 -0.49
CA ALA A 36 6.17 3.96 0.27
C ALA A 36 5.42 5.12 0.94
N LEU A 37 4.58 5.84 0.20
CA LEU A 37 3.74 6.91 0.74
C LEU A 37 2.75 6.39 1.79
N THR A 38 2.13 5.24 1.53
CA THR A 38 1.16 4.64 2.44
C THR A 38 1.83 4.22 3.75
N LEU A 39 2.96 3.53 3.66
CA LEU A 39 3.72 3.05 4.82
C LEU A 39 4.21 4.20 5.70
N ASN A 40 4.70 5.29 5.09
CA ASN A 40 5.12 6.51 5.80
C ASN A 40 3.96 7.22 6.54
N LYS A 41 2.70 6.97 6.15
CA LYS A 41 1.48 7.49 6.80
C LYS A 41 0.82 6.48 7.75
N THR A 42 1.44 5.33 7.96
CA THR A 42 0.93 4.26 8.82
C THR A 42 1.86 4.04 10.00
N HIS A 43 1.30 3.65 11.14
CA HIS A 43 2.10 3.32 12.29
C HIS A 43 2.80 1.97 12.04
N PRO A 44 4.14 1.91 12.07
CA PRO A 44 4.85 0.65 11.82
C PRO A 44 4.56 -0.37 12.93
N ARG A 45 4.44 -1.63 12.55
CA ARG A 45 4.21 -2.75 13.47
C ARG A 45 5.32 -3.77 13.30
N TYR A 46 6.41 -3.58 14.04
CA TYR A 46 7.56 -4.45 13.96
C TYR A 46 7.35 -5.76 14.73
N VAL A 47 7.73 -6.86 14.11
CA VAL A 47 7.77 -8.19 14.71
C VAL A 47 9.14 -8.83 14.51
N THR A 48 9.53 -9.71 15.41
CA THR A 48 10.80 -10.45 15.36
C THR A 48 10.70 -11.80 14.67
N ASP A 49 9.48 -12.15 14.21
CA ASP A 49 9.09 -13.46 13.72
C ASP A 49 8.04 -13.26 12.62
N SER A 50 8.25 -13.88 11.45
CA SER A 50 7.35 -13.79 10.31
C SER A 50 5.97 -14.35 10.61
N ASP A 51 5.87 -15.36 11.48
CA ASP A 51 4.59 -15.98 11.83
C ASP A 51 3.71 -14.99 12.60
N LYS A 52 4.35 -14.01 13.29
CA LYS A 52 3.63 -12.96 14.01
C LYS A 52 2.98 -11.90 13.10
N ILE A 53 3.33 -11.86 11.82
CA ILE A 53 2.64 -10.99 10.85
C ILE A 53 1.17 -11.38 10.76
N MET A 54 0.82 -12.67 10.89
CA MET A 54 -0.56 -13.14 10.83
C MET A 54 -1.38 -12.66 12.03
N TYR A 55 -0.79 -12.57 13.23
CA TYR A 55 -1.47 -12.01 14.39
C TYR A 55 -1.78 -10.53 14.20
N VAL A 56 -0.82 -9.76 13.69
CA VAL A 56 -1.04 -8.34 13.35
C VAL A 56 -2.13 -8.21 12.29
N LYS A 57 -2.09 -9.04 11.24
CA LYS A 57 -3.11 -9.05 10.18
C LYS A 57 -4.51 -9.38 10.72
N ALA A 58 -4.62 -10.26 11.71
CA ALA A 58 -5.88 -10.63 12.35
C ALA A 58 -6.56 -9.43 13.06
N GLU A 59 -5.79 -8.48 13.61
CA GLU A 59 -6.31 -7.24 14.21
C GLU A 59 -7.03 -6.34 13.17
N PHE A 60 -6.65 -6.47 11.89
CA PHE A 60 -7.25 -5.73 10.77
C PHE A 60 -8.39 -6.48 10.08
N VAL A 61 -8.79 -7.67 10.56
CA VAL A 61 -9.96 -8.39 10.02
C VAL A 61 -11.27 -7.69 10.36
N ASP A 62 -11.29 -6.90 11.45
CA ASP A 62 -12.42 -6.02 11.71
C ASP A 62 -12.58 -4.99 10.58
N LYS A 63 -13.80 -4.89 10.03
CA LYS A 63 -14.12 -4.08 8.84
C LYS A 63 -13.73 -2.61 9.02
N GLN A 64 -13.81 -2.09 10.25
CA GLN A 64 -13.45 -0.69 10.55
C GLN A 64 -11.95 -0.44 10.36
N ASN A 65 -11.11 -1.34 10.90
CA ASN A 65 -9.66 -1.21 10.82
C ASN A 65 -9.16 -1.36 9.38
N MET A 66 -9.70 -2.34 8.62
CA MET A 66 -9.33 -2.54 7.23
C MET A 66 -9.73 -1.35 6.33
N THR A 67 -10.92 -0.77 6.58
CA THR A 67 -11.40 0.40 5.85
C THR A 67 -10.45 1.58 6.03
N SER A 68 -9.94 1.80 7.25
CA SER A 68 -8.98 2.88 7.51
C SER A 68 -7.68 2.71 6.71
N LEU A 69 -7.14 1.49 6.63
CA LEU A 69 -5.95 1.21 5.82
C LEU A 69 -6.23 1.43 4.33
N PHE A 70 -7.39 0.98 3.86
CA PHE A 70 -7.81 1.14 2.47
C PHE A 70 -7.95 2.60 2.07
N VAL A 71 -8.57 3.45 2.90
CA VAL A 71 -8.70 4.89 2.63
C VAL A 71 -7.32 5.54 2.48
N LYS A 72 -6.38 5.24 3.39
CA LYS A 72 -5.01 5.76 3.29
C LYS A 72 -4.30 5.31 2.01
N LEU A 73 -4.46 4.03 1.65
CA LEU A 73 -3.91 3.49 0.42
C LEU A 73 -4.50 4.20 -0.81
N ALA A 74 -5.81 4.40 -0.84
CA ALA A 74 -6.52 5.07 -1.94
C ALA A 74 -6.10 6.55 -2.08
N GLU A 75 -5.90 7.25 -0.98
CA GLU A 75 -5.37 8.63 -1.00
C GLU A 75 -3.95 8.68 -1.60
N CYS A 76 -3.08 7.74 -1.23
CA CYS A 76 -1.71 7.69 -1.77
C CYS A 76 -1.69 7.26 -3.24
N ALA A 77 -2.54 6.30 -3.60
CA ALA A 77 -2.79 5.89 -4.98
C ALA A 77 -3.20 7.09 -5.87
N LYS A 78 -4.08 7.95 -5.37
CA LYS A 78 -4.46 9.18 -6.06
C LYS A 78 -3.28 10.12 -6.24
N ILE A 79 -2.49 10.37 -5.19
CA ILE A 79 -1.32 11.27 -5.26
C ILE A 79 -0.33 10.82 -6.35
N VAL A 80 -0.01 9.52 -6.39
CA VAL A 80 0.90 8.96 -7.41
C VAL A 80 0.26 8.98 -8.79
N SER A 81 -1.05 8.71 -8.88
CA SER A 81 -1.76 8.72 -10.16
C SER A 81 -1.85 10.12 -10.77
N ASP A 82 -2.01 11.15 -9.94
CA ASP A 82 -2.08 12.56 -10.36
C ASP A 82 -0.70 13.07 -10.82
N LYS A 83 0.40 12.55 -10.24
CA LYS A 83 1.78 12.98 -10.54
C LYS A 83 2.77 11.79 -10.52
N PRO A 84 2.72 10.90 -11.52
CA PRO A 84 3.61 9.75 -11.57
C PRO A 84 5.04 10.17 -11.88
N THR A 85 5.98 9.64 -11.09
CA THR A 85 7.44 9.86 -11.22
C THR A 85 8.12 8.85 -12.14
N CYS A 86 7.39 7.82 -12.58
CA CYS A 86 7.96 6.76 -13.40
C CYS A 86 8.38 7.28 -14.78
N LYS A 87 9.37 6.60 -15.38
CA LYS A 87 9.86 6.96 -16.72
C LYS A 87 8.87 6.66 -17.85
N MET A 88 7.78 5.95 -17.54
CA MET A 88 6.78 5.50 -18.51
C MET A 88 5.73 6.58 -18.85
N THR A 89 5.76 7.74 -18.18
CA THR A 89 4.78 8.83 -18.39
C THR A 89 5.03 9.67 -19.65
N THR A 90 5.98 9.31 -20.53
CA THR A 90 6.10 9.97 -21.84
C THR A 90 5.04 9.44 -22.81
N LYS A 91 3.85 10.06 -22.82
CA LYS A 91 3.15 10.59 -24.00
C LYS A 91 1.69 10.89 -23.67
N GLY A 92 1.43 12.18 -23.50
CA GLY A 92 0.13 12.80 -23.62
C GLY A 92 0.35 14.24 -24.08
N GLU A 93 0.83 14.39 -25.32
CA GLU A 93 0.61 15.60 -26.13
C GLU A 93 -0.84 15.58 -26.63
#